data_AF-A0A846X8C7-F1
#
_entry.id   AF-A0A846X8C7-F1
#
_cell.length_a   1.000
_cell.length_b   1.000
_cell.length_c   1.000
_cell.angle_alpha   90.00
_cell.angle_beta   90.00
_cell.angle_gamma   90.00
#
_symmetry.space_group_name_H-M   'P 1'
#
loop_
_entity.id
_entity.type
_entity.pdbx_description
1 polymer ?
#
loop_
_entity_poly.entity_id
_entity_poly.type
_entity_poly.pdbx_seq_one_letter_code
_entity_poly.pdbx_strand_id
1 'polypeptide(L)'
;MADGELTQIIEAARDGIADRPNMVSDGNPQEELARALERHADRLAKAAEEMSDVGSLNYLGPTVEGESATHNIRLGAVEHERSLYNTFLAQAVEARSLATTYREIGRWILRTEGASEDQINHVIGR
;
A
#
# COMPACT_ATOMS: atom_id res chain seq x y z
N MET A 1 33.11 28.04 -13.49
CA MET A 1 31.67 28.20 -13.16
C MET A 1 30.89 26.89 -13.28
N ALA A 2 31.52 25.71 -13.13
CA ALA A 2 30.86 24.40 -13.27
C ALA A 2 30.43 23.77 -11.92
N ASP A 3 31.05 24.16 -10.80
CA ASP A 3 30.76 23.60 -9.47
C ASP A 3 29.41 24.05 -8.89
N GLY A 4 28.94 25.24 -9.25
CA GLY A 4 27.66 25.78 -8.77
C GLY A 4 26.44 25.05 -9.36
N GLU A 5 26.52 24.63 -10.61
CA GLU A 5 25.45 23.95 -11.33
C GLU A 5 25.31 22.48 -10.86
N LEU A 6 26.44 21.81 -10.61
CA LEU A 6 26.45 20.46 -10.06
C LEU A 6 25.87 20.41 -8.63
N THR A 7 26.14 21.44 -7.83
CA THR A 7 25.62 21.56 -6.46
C THR A 7 24.09 21.75 -6.46
N GLN A 8 23.57 22.59 -7.35
CA GLN A 8 22.12 22.80 -7.51
C GLN A 8 21.40 21.53 -7.98
N ILE A 9 22.01 20.74 -8.86
CA ILE A 9 21.44 19.45 -9.30
C ILE A 9 21.40 18.45 -8.14
N ILE A 10 22.43 18.41 -7.30
CA ILE A 10 22.49 17.52 -6.13
C ILE A 10 21.46 17.94 -5.06
N GLU A 11 21.30 19.24 -4.81
CA GLU A 11 20.29 19.76 -3.88
C GLU A 11 18.87 19.50 -4.39
N ALA A 12 18.58 19.78 -5.66
CA ALA A 12 17.28 19.47 -6.27
C ALA A 12 16.96 17.96 -6.25
N ALA A 13 17.97 17.11 -6.44
CA ALA A 13 17.83 15.66 -6.31
C ALA A 13 17.57 15.24 -4.86
N ARG A 14 18.21 15.87 -3.87
CA ARG A 14 17.97 15.61 -2.44
C ARG A 14 16.56 16.02 -2.01
N ASP A 15 16.09 17.19 -2.44
CA ASP A 15 14.74 17.66 -2.14
C ASP A 15 13.68 16.75 -2.80
N GLY A 16 13.90 16.33 -4.05
CA GLY A 16 13.02 15.38 -4.73
C GLY A 16 13.04 13.96 -4.17
N ILE A 17 14.09 13.58 -3.41
CA ILE A 17 14.19 12.31 -2.70
C ILE A 17 13.58 12.41 -1.28
N ALA A 18 13.69 13.57 -0.63
CA ALA A 18 13.14 13.80 0.72
C ALA A 18 11.62 13.64 0.77
N ASP A 19 10.91 14.08 -0.28
CA ASP A 19 9.46 13.92 -0.42
C ASP A 19 9.02 12.50 -0.82
N ARG A 20 9.97 11.64 -1.24
CA ARG A 20 9.67 10.23 -1.47
C ARG A 20 9.73 9.51 -0.12
N PRO A 21 8.80 8.59 0.17
CA PRO A 21 8.89 7.76 1.37
C PRO A 21 10.21 6.97 1.32
N ASN A 22 11.22 7.45 2.05
CA ASN A 22 12.54 6.85 2.09
C ASN A 22 12.42 5.54 2.87
N MET A 23 12.53 4.41 2.15
CA MET A 23 12.41 3.08 2.75
C MET A 23 13.61 2.68 3.62
N VAL A 24 14.68 3.49 3.70
CA VAL A 24 15.99 3.05 4.22
C VAL A 24 16.72 4.16 5.01
N SER A 25 16.03 4.99 5.80
CA SER A 25 16.76 6.00 6.61
C SER A 25 17.16 5.51 8.00
N ASP A 26 16.25 4.98 8.82
CA ASP A 26 16.57 4.81 10.27
C ASP A 26 15.87 3.62 10.97
N GLY A 27 15.22 2.71 10.23
CA GLY A 27 14.37 1.65 10.81
C GLY A 27 14.54 0.27 10.19
N ASN A 28 14.02 -0.77 10.86
CA ASN A 28 13.97 -2.14 10.34
C ASN A 28 13.26 -2.13 8.96
N PRO A 29 13.96 -2.47 7.85
CA PRO A 29 13.40 -2.36 6.50
C PRO A 29 12.14 -3.20 6.30
N GLN A 30 12.02 -4.30 7.04
CA GLN A 30 10.83 -5.16 7.01
C GLN A 30 9.61 -4.48 7.64
N GLU A 31 9.83 -3.68 8.69
CA GLU A 31 8.75 -2.91 9.33
C GLU A 31 8.30 -1.75 8.44
N GLU A 32 9.22 -1.07 7.76
CA GLU A 32 8.85 0.02 6.83
C GLU A 32 8.13 -0.50 5.59
N LEU A 33 8.52 -1.65 5.05
CA LEU A 33 7.77 -2.34 3.99
C LEU A 33 6.37 -2.76 4.48
N ALA A 34 6.26 -3.31 5.69
CA ALA A 34 4.97 -3.66 6.27
C ALA A 34 4.05 -2.44 6.41
N ARG A 35 4.58 -1.31 6.90
CA ARG A 35 3.84 -0.04 7.00
C ARG A 35 3.43 0.51 5.63
N ALA A 36 4.28 0.37 4.62
CA ALA A 36 3.95 0.78 3.26
C ALA A 36 2.76 -0.03 2.69
N LEU A 37 2.73 -1.34 2.96
CA LEU A 37 1.62 -2.23 2.61
C LEU A 37 0.34 -1.88 3.37
N GLU A 38 0.43 -1.54 4.66
CA GLU A 38 -0.73 -1.06 5.43
C GLU A 38 -1.29 0.25 4.89
N ARG A 39 -0.42 1.25 4.60
CA ARG A 39 -0.83 2.50 3.94
C ARG A 39 -1.46 2.25 2.56
N HIS A 40 -1.02 1.22 1.85
CA HIS A 40 -1.62 0.84 0.58
C HIS A 40 -3.01 0.21 0.79
N ALA A 41 -3.14 -0.72 1.73
CA ALA A 41 -4.41 -1.33 2.09
C ALA A 41 -5.46 -0.30 2.52
N ASP A 42 -5.07 0.69 3.33
CA ASP A 42 -5.98 1.74 3.78
C ASP A 42 -6.43 2.64 2.62
N ARG A 43 -5.54 2.93 1.66
CA ARG A 43 -5.91 3.64 0.43
C ARG A 43 -6.89 2.84 -0.43
N LEU A 44 -6.71 1.52 -0.54
CA LEU A 44 -7.62 0.65 -1.28
C LEU A 44 -8.99 0.56 -0.59
N ALA A 45 -9.02 0.44 0.74
CA ALA A 45 -10.26 0.41 1.51
C ALA A 45 -11.05 1.72 1.35
N LYS A 46 -10.35 2.87 1.40
CA LYS A 46 -10.98 4.18 1.18
C LYS A 46 -11.51 4.32 -0.25
N ALA A 47 -10.75 3.89 -1.25
CA ALA A 47 -11.21 3.92 -2.64
C ALA A 47 -12.45 3.02 -2.86
N ALA A 48 -12.52 1.87 -2.19
CA ALA A 48 -13.69 1.00 -2.22
C ALA A 48 -14.92 1.71 -1.62
N GLU A 49 -14.77 2.34 -0.44
CA GLU A 49 -15.84 3.11 0.20
C GLU A 49 -16.35 4.25 -0.70
N GLU A 50 -15.45 5.07 -1.25
CA GLU A 50 -15.78 6.16 -2.17
C GLU A 50 -16.50 5.67 -3.45
N MET A 51 -16.18 4.45 -3.90
CA MET A 51 -16.86 3.85 -5.05
C MET A 51 -18.29 3.41 -4.76
N SER A 52 -18.57 2.86 -3.57
CA SER A 52 -19.90 2.34 -3.21
C SER A 52 -21.02 3.40 -3.25
N ASP A 53 -20.66 4.67 -3.16
CA ASP A 53 -21.60 5.79 -3.21
C ASP A 53 -22.05 6.10 -4.64
N VAL A 54 -21.24 5.80 -5.66
CA VAL A 54 -21.50 6.20 -7.05
C VAL A 54 -22.67 5.42 -7.64
N GLY A 55 -22.73 4.11 -7.47
CA GLY A 55 -23.69 3.25 -8.14
C GLY A 55 -25.04 3.25 -7.44
N SER A 56 -25.02 3.43 -6.12
CA SER A 56 -26.21 3.66 -5.32
C SER A 56 -26.84 5.03 -5.59
N LEU A 57 -26.04 6.09 -5.82
CA LEU A 57 -26.54 7.41 -6.22
C LEU A 57 -27.09 7.44 -7.66
N ASN A 58 -26.51 6.67 -8.58
CA ASN A 58 -26.87 6.72 -10.00
C ASN A 58 -27.98 5.73 -10.42
N TYR A 59 -28.36 4.77 -9.57
CA TYR A 59 -29.43 3.83 -9.86
C TYR A 59 -30.78 4.31 -9.30
N LEU A 60 -31.60 4.93 -10.16
CA LEU A 60 -32.93 5.44 -9.81
C LEU A 60 -34.03 4.36 -9.76
N GLY A 61 -33.69 3.08 -9.98
CA GLY A 61 -34.66 1.98 -10.05
C GLY A 61 -35.39 1.89 -11.41
N PRO A 62 -36.10 0.78 -11.68
CA PRO A 62 -36.76 0.55 -12.97
C PRO A 62 -37.84 1.59 -13.25
N THR A 63 -37.63 2.41 -14.29
CA THR A 63 -38.63 3.33 -14.84
C THR A 63 -39.23 2.77 -16.12
N VAL A 64 -40.56 2.82 -16.22
CA VAL A 64 -41.37 2.17 -17.29
C VAL A 64 -41.01 2.67 -18.71
N GLU A 65 -40.55 3.91 -18.88
CA GLU A 65 -40.17 4.48 -20.19
C GLU A 65 -38.71 4.18 -20.61
N GLY A 66 -37.92 3.54 -19.75
CA GLY A 66 -36.46 3.41 -19.93
C GLY A 66 -35.92 2.06 -19.48
N GLU A 67 -36.71 1.00 -19.55
CA GLU A 67 -36.40 -0.31 -18.97
C GLU A 67 -35.02 -0.86 -19.43
N SER A 68 -34.70 -0.73 -20.72
CA SER A 68 -33.39 -1.11 -21.28
C SER A 68 -32.24 -0.22 -20.79
N ALA A 69 -32.46 1.09 -20.66
CA ALA A 69 -31.47 2.01 -20.10
C ALA A 69 -31.24 1.72 -18.61
N THR A 70 -32.31 1.40 -17.88
CA THR A 70 -32.26 1.03 -16.46
C THR A 70 -31.53 -0.30 -16.27
N HIS A 71 -31.75 -1.26 -17.16
CA HIS A 71 -31.02 -2.54 -17.15
C HIS A 71 -29.52 -2.35 -17.37
N ASN A 72 -29.12 -1.56 -18.37
CA ASN A 72 -27.71 -1.27 -18.63
C ASN A 72 -27.05 -0.48 -17.48
N ILE A 73 -27.76 0.46 -16.87
CA ILE A 73 -27.27 1.19 -15.69
C ILE A 73 -27.14 0.24 -14.49
N ARG A 74 -28.09 -0.66 -14.28
CA ARG A 74 -27.99 -1.68 -13.22
C ARG A 74 -26.77 -2.59 -13.41
N LEU A 75 -26.58 -3.13 -14.62
CA LEU A 75 -25.50 -4.07 -14.89
C LEU A 75 -24.14 -3.35 -14.90
N GLY A 76 -24.06 -2.23 -15.61
CA GLY A 76 -22.82 -1.49 -15.85
C GLY A 76 -22.38 -0.60 -14.70
N ALA A 77 -23.30 -0.01 -13.94
CA ALA A 77 -22.95 0.79 -12.76
C ALA A 77 -22.99 -0.08 -11.50
N VAL A 78 -24.13 -0.69 -11.15
CA VAL A 78 -24.30 -1.33 -9.84
C VAL A 78 -23.52 -2.65 -9.72
N GLU A 79 -23.61 -3.56 -10.69
CA GLU A 79 -22.94 -4.87 -10.59
C GLU A 79 -21.43 -4.74 -10.83
N HIS A 80 -21.02 -3.92 -11.80
CA HIS A 80 -19.61 -3.65 -12.04
C HIS A 80 -18.94 -2.95 -10.85
N GLU A 81 -19.60 -1.96 -10.24
CA GLU A 81 -19.09 -1.28 -9.04
C GLU A 81 -18.98 -2.22 -7.86
N ARG A 82 -19.98 -3.07 -7.61
CA ARG A 82 -19.88 -4.11 -6.57
C ARG A 82 -18.71 -5.06 -6.82
N SER A 83 -18.45 -5.41 -8.07
CA SER A 83 -17.30 -6.22 -8.46
C SER A 83 -15.98 -5.51 -8.13
N LEU A 84 -15.85 -4.24 -8.49
CA LEU A 84 -14.67 -3.42 -8.21
C LEU A 84 -14.45 -3.18 -6.70
N TYR A 85 -15.53 -2.88 -5.98
CA TYR A 85 -15.55 -2.76 -4.52
C TYR A 85 -14.99 -4.02 -3.84
N ASN A 86 -15.53 -5.19 -4.21
CA ASN A 86 -15.07 -6.46 -3.66
C ASN A 86 -13.61 -6.76 -4.01
N THR A 87 -13.19 -6.37 -5.22
CA THR A 87 -11.80 -6.54 -5.67
C THR A 87 -10.84 -5.68 -4.84
N PHE A 88 -11.17 -4.41 -4.59
CA PHE A 88 -10.35 -3.54 -3.75
C PHE A 88 -10.29 -4.01 -2.30
N LEU A 89 -11.39 -4.51 -1.75
CA LEU A 89 -11.38 -5.12 -0.42
C LEU A 89 -10.48 -6.37 -0.37
N ALA A 90 -10.56 -7.24 -1.37
CA ALA A 90 -9.71 -8.43 -1.44
C ALA A 90 -8.22 -8.06 -1.49
N GLN A 91 -7.85 -7.06 -2.31
CA GLN A 91 -6.48 -6.55 -2.40
C GLN A 91 -6.02 -5.89 -1.11
N ALA A 92 -6.89 -5.15 -0.41
CA ALA A 92 -6.57 -4.55 0.88
C ALA A 92 -6.28 -5.62 1.95
N VAL A 93 -7.07 -6.71 1.97
CA VAL A 93 -6.84 -7.86 2.85
C VAL A 93 -5.51 -8.54 2.54
N GLU A 94 -5.22 -8.77 1.26
CA GLU A 94 -3.95 -9.37 0.83
C GLU A 94 -2.74 -8.52 1.22
N ALA A 95 -2.81 -7.20 1.01
CA ALA A 95 -1.75 -6.28 1.41
C ALA A 95 -1.49 -6.31 2.93
N ARG A 96 -2.54 -6.39 3.76
CA ARG A 96 -2.42 -6.55 5.22
C ARG A 96 -1.82 -7.91 5.62
N SER A 97 -2.17 -8.96 4.90
CA SER A 97 -1.56 -10.29 5.08
C SER A 97 -0.06 -10.25 4.80
N LEU A 98 0.34 -9.65 3.66
CA LEU A 98 1.75 -9.47 3.31
C LEU A 98 2.51 -8.64 4.36
N ALA A 99 1.91 -7.56 4.86
CA ALA A 99 2.51 -6.76 5.93
C ALA A 99 2.81 -7.60 7.19
N THR A 100 1.88 -8.49 7.56
CA THR A 100 2.04 -9.41 8.69
C THR A 100 3.20 -10.37 8.45
N THR A 101 3.27 -10.97 7.26
CA THR A 101 4.37 -11.87 6.85
C THR A 101 5.73 -11.17 6.90
N TYR A 102 5.82 -9.93 6.41
CA TYR A 102 7.08 -9.17 6.47
C TYR A 102 7.54 -8.90 7.91
N ARG A 103 6.63 -8.60 8.84
CA ARG A 103 6.98 -8.48 10.27
C ARG A 103 7.45 -9.80 10.87
N GLU A 104 6.84 -10.92 10.48
CA GLU A 104 7.29 -12.25 10.92
C GLU A 104 8.69 -12.58 10.44
N ILE A 105 8.97 -12.30 9.16
CA ILE A 105 10.30 -12.44 8.56
C ILE A 105 11.31 -11.56 9.30
N GLY A 106 10.98 -10.29 9.52
CA GLY A 106 11.83 -9.36 10.28
C GLY A 106 12.13 -9.85 11.69
N ARG A 107 11.13 -10.39 12.41
CA ARG A 107 11.34 -11.01 13.73
C ARG A 107 12.19 -12.27 13.68
N TRP A 108 12.14 -13.03 12.59
CA TRP A 108 12.96 -14.22 12.43
C TRP A 108 14.42 -13.85 12.17
N ILE A 109 14.66 -12.89 11.26
CA ILE A 109 16.00 -12.37 10.95
C ILE A 109 16.68 -11.83 12.21
N LEU A 110 16.00 -10.96 12.97
CA LEU A 110 16.56 -10.40 14.21
C LEU A 110 16.91 -11.48 15.25
N ARG A 111 16.09 -12.54 15.36
CA ARG A 111 16.39 -13.68 16.24
C ARG A 111 17.62 -14.46 15.79
N THR A 112 17.77 -14.68 14.49
CA THR A 112 18.94 -15.40 13.94
C THR A 112 20.22 -14.58 14.01
N GLU A 113 20.13 -13.26 13.81
CA GLU A 113 21.26 -12.34 13.93
C GLU A 113 21.71 -12.22 15.39
N GLY A 114 20.78 -12.03 16.33
CA GLY A 114 21.10 -11.99 17.76
C GLY A 114 21.71 -13.29 18.29
N ALA A 115 21.19 -14.45 17.86
CA ALA A 115 21.79 -15.74 18.22
C ALA A 115 23.22 -15.91 17.66
N SER A 116 23.50 -15.32 16.50
CA SER A 116 24.83 -15.33 15.88
C SER A 116 25.78 -14.38 16.61
N GLU A 117 25.30 -13.20 17.03
CA GLU A 117 26.06 -12.23 17.83
C GLU A 117 26.47 -12.81 19.19
N ASP A 118 25.54 -13.48 19.89
CA ASP A 118 25.82 -14.17 21.15
C ASP A 118 26.88 -15.28 20.98
N GLN A 119 26.80 -16.06 19.89
CA GLN A 119 27.80 -17.08 19.57
C GLN A 119 29.17 -16.48 19.25
N ILE A 120 29.22 -15.41 18.45
CA ILE A 120 30.46 -14.72 18.12
C ILE A 120 31.09 -14.10 19.37
N ASN A 121 30.29 -13.45 20.21
CA ASN A 121 30.75 -12.90 21.50
C ASN A 121 31.26 -13.98 22.45
N HIS A 122 30.67 -15.18 22.43
CA HIS A 122 31.18 -16.31 23.21
C HIS A 122 32.52 -16.86 22.69
N VAL A 123 32.76 -16.80 21.37
CA VAL A 123 34.01 -17.27 20.74
C VAL A 123 35.13 -16.23 20.82
N ILE A 124 34.81 -14.94 20.67
CA ILE A 124 35.76 -13.82 20.70
C ILE A 124 36.01 -13.33 22.14
N GLY A 125 35.06 -13.54 23.05
CA GLY A 125 35.18 -13.27 24.48
C GLY A 125 36.12 -14.25 25.18
N ARG A 126 37.41 -14.21 24.85
CA ARG A 126 38.52 -14.78 25.62
C ARG A 126 39.77 -13.92 25.49
#